data_AF-A0A932SI55-F1
#
_entry.id   AF-A0A932SI55-F1
#
_cell.length_a   1.000
_cell.length_b   1.000
_cell.length_c   1.000
_cell.angle_alpha   90.00
_cell.angle_beta   90.00
_cell.angle_gamma   90.00
#
_symmetry.space_group_name_H-M   'P 1'
#
loop_
_entity.id
_entity.type
_entity.pdbx_description
1 polymer ?
#
loop_
_entity_poly.entity_id
_entity_poly.type
_entity_poly.pdbx_seq_one_letter_code
_entity_poly.pdbx_strand_id
1 'polypeptide(L)'
;MLWYLPAGGYVESSAEGLWKMGESLEKEDPTLALDAYRSLRTALYATRSFYTPGKAWIDRSDQKIVLLMAQEPPYSDAEKKKTVEQRAAEALAIQKVPQKPDPGWSIVLEVGFWGWVAGVLLFIWVGFNVKRQVILKRGIFVGALILFFYTLWIIGMMKA
;
A
#
# COMPACT_ATOMS: atom_id res chain seq x y z
N MET A 1 -23.70 3.49 8.64
CA MET A 1 -22.57 3.37 7.70
C MET A 1 -22.31 4.75 7.11
N LEU A 2 -21.27 5.45 7.58
CA LEU A 2 -20.86 6.74 7.01
C LEU A 2 -19.97 6.48 5.80
N TRP A 3 -20.44 6.88 4.62
CA TRP A 3 -19.68 6.80 3.39
C TRP A 3 -18.61 7.91 3.38
N TYR A 4 -17.40 7.59 2.92
CA TYR A 4 -16.33 8.57 2.75
C TYR A 4 -16.71 9.56 1.64
N LEU A 5 -16.90 10.83 2.01
CA LEU A 5 -17.13 11.94 1.08
C LEU A 5 -15.80 12.69 0.88
N PRO A 6 -15.12 12.53 -0.28
CA PRO A 6 -13.80 13.14 -0.50
C PRO A 6 -13.77 14.67 -0.40
N ALA A 7 -14.93 15.35 -0.52
CA ALA A 7 -15.07 16.81 -0.40
C ALA A 7 -15.84 17.28 0.85
N GLY A 8 -16.32 16.36 1.69
CA GLY A 8 -17.01 16.72 2.93
C GLY A 8 -15.97 16.89 4.03
N GLY A 9 -15.79 18.11 4.58
CA GLY A 9 -14.81 18.45 5.63
C GLY A 9 -14.89 17.66 6.96
N TYR A 10 -15.63 16.56 6.99
CA TYR A 10 -15.78 15.63 8.10
C TYR A 10 -14.53 14.79 8.40
N VAL A 11 -13.58 14.68 7.46
CA VAL A 11 -12.31 13.99 7.70
C VAL A 11 -11.54 14.66 8.83
N GLU A 12 -11.53 15.99 8.85
CA GLU A 12 -10.84 16.77 9.89
C GLU A 12 -11.51 16.60 11.25
N SER A 13 -12.84 16.72 11.30
CA SER A 13 -13.61 16.57 12.54
C SER A 13 -13.52 15.15 13.12
N SER A 14 -13.52 14.13 12.25
CA SER A 14 -13.35 12.74 12.68
C SER A 14 -11.93 12.47 13.18
N ALA A 15 -10.92 13.02 12.49
CA ALA A 15 -9.52 12.92 12.90
C ALA A 15 -9.29 13.61 14.25
N GLU A 16 -9.88 14.79 14.45
CA GLU A 16 -9.80 15.53 15.71
C GLU A 16 -10.49 14.78 16.86
N GLY A 17 -11.63 14.14 16.60
CA GLY A 17 -12.32 13.31 17.60
C GLY A 17 -11.47 12.12 18.06
N LEU A 18 -10.89 11.38 17.10
CA LEU A 18 -9.97 10.27 17.41
C LEU A 18 -8.69 10.75 18.10
N TRP A 19 -8.17 11.93 17.71
CA TRP A 19 -7.02 12.54 18.35
C TRP A 19 -7.29 12.86 19.84
N LYS A 20 -8.41 13.53 20.13
CA LYS A 20 -8.80 13.86 21.52
C LYS A 20 -9.01 12.60 22.36
N MET A 21 -9.54 11.53 21.77
CA MET A 21 -9.67 10.24 22.45
C MET A 21 -8.28 9.68 22.81
N GLY A 22 -7.33 9.68 21.88
CA GLY A 22 -5.94 9.30 22.15
C GLY A 22 -5.31 10.12 23.28
N GLU A 23 -5.45 11.45 23.25
CA GLU A 23 -4.91 12.35 24.28
C GLU A 23 -5.52 12.10 25.67
N SER A 24 -6.82 11.81 25.74
CA SER A 24 -7.47 11.48 27.01
C SER A 24 -6.97 10.16 27.60
N LEU A 25 -6.73 9.17 26.74
CA LEU A 25 -6.30 7.84 27.13
C LEU A 25 -4.81 7.77 27.49
N GLU A 26 -3.98 8.71 27.02
CA GLU A 26 -2.53 8.71 27.32
C GLU A 26 -2.20 8.64 28.82
N LYS A 27 -3.06 9.21 29.68
CA LYS A 27 -2.87 9.21 31.14
C LYS A 27 -3.55 8.04 31.85
N GLU A 28 -4.60 7.49 31.27
CA GLU A 28 -5.40 6.43 31.88
C GLU A 28 -4.91 5.05 31.46
N ASP A 29 -4.77 4.83 30.16
CA ASP A 29 -4.31 3.58 29.57
C ASP A 29 -3.48 3.86 28.30
N PRO A 30 -2.14 3.84 28.41
CA PRO A 30 -1.25 4.12 27.29
C PRO A 30 -1.35 3.09 26.16
N THR A 31 -1.82 1.86 26.44
CA THR A 31 -2.00 0.84 25.41
C THR A 31 -3.22 1.12 24.55
N LEU A 32 -4.34 1.51 25.16
CA LEU A 32 -5.52 1.98 24.44
C LEU A 32 -5.26 3.28 23.67
N ALA A 33 -4.44 4.18 24.22
CA ALA A 33 -4.01 5.39 23.51
C ALA A 33 -3.22 5.05 22.23
N LEU A 34 -2.31 4.07 22.32
CA LEU A 34 -1.53 3.58 21.18
C LEU A 34 -2.44 3.01 20.08
N ASP A 35 -3.45 2.23 20.45
CA ASP A 35 -4.42 1.67 19.51
C ASP A 35 -5.32 2.73 18.86
N ALA A 36 -5.69 3.78 19.60
CA ALA A 36 -6.42 4.93 19.04
C ALA A 36 -5.59 5.63 17.95
N TYR A 37 -4.30 5.90 18.20
CA TYR A 37 -3.43 6.52 17.21
C TYR A 37 -3.15 5.60 16.01
N ARG A 38 -2.96 4.29 16.23
CA ARG A 38 -2.82 3.30 15.14
C ARG A 38 -4.08 3.22 14.28
N SER A 39 -5.25 3.24 14.91
CA SER A 39 -6.56 3.28 14.25
C SER A 39 -6.71 4.53 13.38
N LEU A 40 -6.37 5.72 13.92
CA LEU A 40 -6.41 6.98 13.17
C LEU A 40 -5.49 6.93 11.93
N ARG A 41 -4.23 6.52 12.12
CA ARG A 41 -3.25 6.36 11.03
C ARG A 41 -3.77 5.40 9.97
N THR A 42 -4.30 4.25 10.38
CA THR A 42 -4.79 3.20 9.47
C THR A 42 -6.03 3.66 8.71
N ALA A 43 -6.95 4.36 9.34
CA ALA A 43 -8.13 4.92 8.68
C ALA A 43 -7.76 5.94 7.60
N LEU A 44 -6.78 6.80 7.86
CA LEU A 44 -6.26 7.77 6.88
C LEU A 44 -5.53 7.07 5.73
N TYR A 45 -4.77 6.00 6.01
CA TYR A 45 -4.18 5.18 4.94
C TYR A 45 -5.22 4.36 4.17
N ALA A 46 -6.30 3.88 4.79
CA ALA A 46 -7.34 3.10 4.12
C ALA A 46 -8.18 3.95 3.15
N THR A 47 -8.31 5.24 3.43
CA THR A 47 -9.02 6.20 2.57
C THR A 47 -8.12 6.84 1.51
N ARG A 48 -6.84 6.45 1.46
CA ARG A 48 -5.90 6.91 0.43
C ARG A 48 -6.30 6.35 -0.93
N SER A 49 -6.19 7.18 -1.95
CA SER A 49 -6.32 6.77 -3.36
C SER A 49 -5.14 7.39 -4.11
N PHE A 50 -5.41 8.27 -5.07
CA PHE A 50 -4.37 9.03 -5.80
C PHE A 50 -3.65 10.08 -4.94
N TYR A 51 -4.24 10.50 -3.83
CA TYR A 51 -3.62 11.38 -2.83
C TYR A 51 -3.82 10.80 -1.43
N THR A 52 -2.97 11.22 -0.49
CA THR A 52 -3.07 10.84 0.91
C THR A 52 -3.79 11.96 1.68
N PRO A 53 -5.07 11.78 2.05
CA PRO A 53 -5.78 12.75 2.89
C PRO A 53 -5.14 12.81 4.28
N GLY A 54 -5.18 14.00 4.91
CA GLY A 54 -4.79 14.14 6.32
C GLY A 54 -3.32 13.82 6.62
N LYS A 55 -2.39 14.05 5.68
CA LYS A 55 -0.95 13.77 5.88
C LYS A 55 -0.40 14.38 7.18
N ALA A 56 -0.84 15.57 7.57
CA ALA A 56 -0.46 16.19 8.83
C ALA A 56 -0.88 15.36 10.06
N TRP A 57 -2.07 14.74 10.03
CA TRP A 57 -2.54 13.85 11.09
C TRP A 57 -1.75 12.55 11.12
N ILE A 58 -1.43 11.98 9.95
CA ILE A 58 -0.54 10.80 9.86
C ILE A 58 0.81 11.11 10.51
N ASP A 59 1.44 12.23 10.14
CA ASP A 59 2.74 12.63 10.66
C ASP A 59 2.69 12.85 12.19
N ARG A 60 1.60 13.40 12.74
CA ARG A 60 1.38 13.57 14.19
C ARG A 60 1.14 12.23 14.91
N SER A 61 0.29 11.37 14.36
CA SER A 61 0.01 10.04 14.93
C SER A 61 1.26 9.18 14.94
N ASP A 62 2.07 9.24 13.88
CA ASP A 62 3.34 8.50 13.79
C ASP A 62 4.29 8.87 14.92
N GLN A 63 4.41 10.17 15.26
CA GLN A 63 5.23 10.62 16.39
C GLN A 63 4.71 10.08 17.72
N LYS A 64 3.40 10.15 17.96
CA LYS A 64 2.78 9.63 19.20
C LYS A 64 2.93 8.11 19.34
N ILE A 65 2.71 7.37 18.26
CA ILE A 65 2.88 5.91 18.22
C ILE A 65 4.31 5.53 18.61
N VAL A 66 5.30 6.19 18.02
CA VAL A 66 6.72 5.92 18.31
C VAL A 66 7.07 6.22 19.76
N LEU A 67 6.57 7.32 20.32
CA LEU A 67 6.80 7.69 21.72
C LEU A 67 6.14 6.70 22.71
N LEU A 68 4.94 6.22 22.41
CA LEU A 68 4.23 5.25 23.25
C LEU A 68 4.83 3.85 23.14
N MET A 69 5.17 3.40 21.92
CA MET A 69 5.85 2.11 21.71
C MET A 69 7.22 2.05 22.40
N ALA A 70 7.95 3.17 22.47
CA ALA A 70 9.22 3.21 23.16
C ALA A 70 9.10 3.03 24.68
N GLN A 71 7.93 3.33 25.26
CA GLN A 71 7.61 3.13 26.68
C GLN A 71 7.18 1.70 26.99
N GLU A 72 6.75 0.92 26.00
CA GLU A 72 6.43 -0.50 26.19
C GLU A 72 7.68 -1.31 26.59
N PRO A 73 7.51 -2.33 27.45
CA PRO A 73 8.62 -3.17 27.86
C PRO A 73 9.22 -3.90 26.65
N PRO A 74 10.56 -3.90 26.49
CA PRO A 74 11.22 -4.52 25.35
C PRO A 74 10.91 -6.03 25.31
N TYR A 75 10.48 -6.50 24.14
CA TYR A 75 10.06 -7.90 23.95
C TYR A 75 11.27 -8.83 23.80
N SER A 76 12.41 -8.32 23.30
CA SER A 76 13.63 -9.11 23.07
C SER A 76 14.82 -8.67 23.92
N ASP A 77 15.76 -9.59 24.16
CA ASP A 77 17.02 -9.29 24.85
C ASP A 77 17.94 -8.34 24.06
N ALA A 78 17.74 -8.24 22.74
CA ALA A 78 18.41 -7.25 21.90
C ALA A 78 17.83 -5.83 22.09
N GLU A 79 16.54 -5.71 22.37
CA GLU A 79 15.86 -4.44 22.67
C GLU A 79 16.14 -3.94 24.09
N LYS A 80 16.31 -4.85 25.06
CA LYS A 80 16.69 -4.49 26.45
C LYS A 80 17.99 -3.69 26.54
N LYS A 81 18.89 -3.82 25.55
CA LYS A 81 20.16 -3.09 25.48
C LYS A 81 20.04 -1.69 24.87
N LYS A 82 18.91 -1.35 24.27
CA LYS A 82 18.69 -0.08 23.56
C LYS A 82 17.92 0.90 24.43
N THR A 83 18.31 2.18 24.39
CA THR A 83 17.56 3.23 25.09
C THR A 83 16.18 3.43 24.47
N VAL A 84 15.23 3.97 25.24
CA VAL A 84 13.88 4.34 24.77
C VAL A 84 13.96 5.18 23.49
N GLU A 85 14.89 6.14 23.43
CA GLU A 85 15.11 7.00 22.26
C GLU A 85 15.63 6.24 21.03
N GLN A 86 16.54 5.27 21.22
CA GLN A 86 17.05 4.45 20.12
C GLN A 86 15.96 3.52 19.56
N ARG A 87 15.11 2.95 20.44
CA ARG A 87 13.95 2.14 20.02
C ARG A 87 12.94 2.99 19.25
N ALA A 88 12.69 4.21 19.71
CA ALA A 88 11.85 5.18 19.01
C ALA A 88 12.38 5.50 17.60
N ALA A 89 13.68 5.78 17.48
CA ALA A 89 14.32 6.11 16.22
C ALA A 89 14.27 4.96 15.20
N GLU A 90 14.47 3.72 15.66
CA GLU A 90 14.42 2.52 14.81
C GLU A 90 12.99 2.19 14.36
N ALA A 91 12.00 2.29 15.25
CA ALA A 91 10.59 2.14 14.90
C ALA A 91 10.16 3.19 13.86
N LEU A 92 10.59 4.44 14.02
CA LEU A 92 10.35 5.52 13.07
C LEU A 92 11.01 5.25 11.70
N ALA A 93 12.20 4.65 11.68
CA ALA A 93 12.89 4.29 10.45
C ALA A 93 12.14 3.20 9.67
N ILE A 94 11.64 2.16 10.36
CA ILE A 94 10.83 1.09 9.76
C ILE A 94 9.51 1.64 9.23
N GLN A 95 8.85 2.52 9.99
CA GLN A 95 7.57 3.11 9.61
C GLN A 95 7.66 4.01 8.37
N LYS A 96 8.81 4.69 8.19
CA LYS A 96 9.05 5.56 7.03
C LYS A 96 9.45 4.81 5.75
N VAL A 97 9.69 3.50 5.81
CA VAL A 97 9.93 2.71 4.60
C VAL A 97 8.67 2.80 3.72
N PRO A 98 8.76 3.38 2.51
CA PRO A 98 7.58 3.63 1.69
C PRO A 98 6.94 2.30 1.25
N GLN A 99 5.87 1.90 1.94
CA GLN A 99 5.02 0.75 1.60
C GLN A 99 4.04 1.07 0.45
N LYS A 100 4.35 2.08 -0.38
CA LYS A 100 3.48 2.44 -1.51
C LYS A 100 3.94 1.64 -2.74
N PRO A 101 3.06 0.88 -3.40
CA PRO A 101 3.36 0.38 -4.72
C PRO A 101 3.69 1.56 -5.62
N ASP A 102 4.72 1.43 -6.45
CA ASP A 102 5.05 2.49 -7.39
C ASP A 102 3.91 2.60 -8.42
N PRO A 103 3.24 3.77 -8.56
CA PRO A 103 2.10 3.89 -9.46
C PRO A 103 2.46 3.64 -10.92
N GLY A 104 3.68 3.98 -11.33
CA GLY A 104 4.17 3.75 -12.69
C GLY A 104 4.33 2.26 -12.98
N TRP A 105 4.98 1.53 -12.08
CA TRP A 105 5.13 0.08 -12.20
C TRP A 105 3.78 -0.66 -12.08
N SER A 106 2.84 -0.13 -11.32
CA SER A 106 1.47 -0.66 -11.25
C SER A 106 0.76 -0.57 -12.61
N ILE A 107 0.91 0.54 -13.34
CA ILE A 107 0.38 0.67 -14.71
C ILE A 107 1.06 -0.33 -15.66
N VAL A 108 2.38 -0.48 -15.58
CA VAL A 108 3.13 -1.46 -16.40
C VAL A 108 2.63 -2.89 -16.14
N LEU A 109 2.37 -3.23 -14.88
CA LEU A 109 1.80 -4.51 -14.48
C LEU A 109 0.43 -4.72 -15.13
N GLU A 110 -0.48 -3.76 -15.04
CA GLU A 110 -1.84 -3.87 -15.61
C GLU A 110 -1.83 -3.96 -17.14
N VAL A 111 -1.04 -3.12 -17.81
CA VAL A 111 -0.87 -3.15 -19.27
C VAL A 111 -0.25 -4.46 -19.72
N GLY A 112 0.77 -4.94 -19.00
CA GLY A 112 1.38 -6.25 -19.22
C GLY A 112 0.33 -7.35 -19.13
N PHE A 113 -0.43 -7.38 -18.02
CA PHE A 113 -1.48 -8.36 -17.76
C PHE A 113 -2.52 -8.42 -18.87
N TRP A 114 -3.15 -7.29 -19.21
CA TRP A 114 -4.17 -7.26 -20.25
C TRP A 114 -3.60 -7.53 -21.64
N GLY A 115 -2.37 -7.08 -21.91
CA GLY A 115 -1.71 -7.29 -23.19
C GLY A 115 -1.44 -8.76 -23.50
N TRP A 116 -0.98 -9.55 -22.52
CA TRP A 116 -0.70 -10.97 -22.77
C TRP A 116 -1.99 -11.79 -22.83
N VAL A 117 -2.99 -11.49 -21.97
CA VAL A 117 -4.31 -12.14 -22.00
C VAL A 117 -5.02 -11.89 -23.33
N ALA A 118 -5.10 -10.62 -23.76
CA ALA A 118 -5.67 -10.26 -25.05
C ALA A 118 -4.89 -10.88 -26.21
N GLY A 119 -3.56 -10.94 -26.11
CA GLY A 119 -2.70 -11.61 -27.09
C GLY A 119 -3.03 -13.09 -27.24
N VAL A 120 -3.22 -13.83 -26.14
CA VAL A 120 -3.60 -15.24 -26.16
C VAL A 120 -4.99 -15.42 -26.79
N LEU A 121 -5.97 -14.60 -26.42
CA LEU A 121 -7.30 -14.65 -27.03
C LEU A 121 -7.26 -14.37 -28.53
N LEU A 122 -6.48 -13.36 -28.95
CA LEU A 122 -6.28 -13.01 -30.35
C LEU A 122 -5.55 -14.12 -31.11
N PHE A 123 -4.59 -14.80 -30.49
CA PHE A 123 -3.93 -15.96 -31.07
C PHE A 123 -4.92 -17.11 -31.32
N ILE A 124 -5.84 -17.36 -30.38
CA ILE A 124 -6.88 -18.37 -30.56
C ILE A 124 -7.84 -18.00 -31.71
N TRP A 125 -8.16 -16.71 -31.88
CA TRP A 125 -9.10 -16.27 -32.91
C TRP A 125 -8.47 -16.14 -34.31
N VAL A 126 -7.23 -15.67 -34.40
CA VAL A 126 -6.57 -15.29 -35.66
C VAL A 126 -5.46 -16.26 -36.06
N GLY A 127 -4.93 -17.02 -35.10
CA GLY A 127 -3.81 -17.93 -35.29
C GLY A 127 -4.17 -19.18 -36.08
N PHE A 128 -5.44 -19.58 -36.11
CA PHE A 128 -5.89 -20.80 -36.77
C PHE A 128 -6.63 -20.51 -38.09
N ASN A 129 -6.23 -21.20 -39.15
CA ASN A 129 -6.96 -21.20 -40.43
C ASN A 129 -8.21 -22.12 -40.35
N VAL A 130 -9.10 -22.09 -41.35
CA VAL A 130 -10.30 -22.95 -41.48
C VAL A 130 -9.97 -24.44 -41.32
N LYS A 131 -8.74 -24.86 -41.68
CA LYS A 131 -8.21 -26.23 -41.50
C LYS A 131 -7.55 -26.48 -40.12
N ARG A 132 -7.73 -25.58 -39.14
CA ARG A 132 -7.05 -25.54 -37.82
C ARG A 132 -5.51 -25.56 -37.87
N GLN A 133 -4.92 -25.18 -38.99
CA GLN A 133 -3.47 -25.04 -39.12
C GLN A 133 -3.04 -23.64 -38.66
N VAL A 134 -1.92 -23.58 -37.93
CA VAL A 134 -1.35 -22.30 -37.48
C VAL A 134 -0.84 -21.52 -38.69
N ILE A 135 -1.31 -20.28 -38.85
CA ILE A 135 -0.78 -19.39 -39.90
C ILE A 135 0.57 -18.88 -39.42
N LEU A 136 1.66 -19.56 -39.78
CA LEU A 136 3.00 -19.39 -39.19
C LEU A 136 3.45 -17.92 -39.03
N LYS A 137 3.29 -17.09 -40.08
CA LYS A 137 3.66 -15.66 -40.03
C LYS A 137 2.84 -14.86 -39.02
N ARG A 138 1.53 -15.10 -38.94
CA ARG A 138 0.63 -14.43 -37.97
C ARG A 138 0.84 -14.98 -36.56
N GLY A 139 1.05 -16.30 -36.44
CA GLY A 139 1.31 -16.97 -35.17
C GLY A 139 2.62 -16.50 -34.52
N ILE A 140 3.69 -16.34 -35.30
CA ILE A 140 4.97 -15.80 -34.79
C ILE A 140 4.82 -14.36 -34.31
N PHE A 141 4.15 -13.51 -35.09
CA PHE A 141 3.94 -12.11 -34.70
C PHE A 141 3.11 -11.98 -33.42
N VAL A 142 1.97 -12.68 -33.34
CA VAL A 142 1.11 -12.66 -32.15
C VAL A 142 1.81 -13.32 -30.96
N GLY A 143 2.56 -14.40 -31.18
CA GLY A 143 3.38 -15.05 -30.16
C GLY A 143 4.46 -14.12 -29.58
N ALA A 144 5.16 -13.37 -30.43
CA ALA A 144 6.15 -12.38 -29.99
C ALA A 144 5.50 -11.26 -29.16
N LEU A 145 4.30 -10.80 -29.55
CA LEU A 145 3.53 -9.81 -28.80
C LEU A 145 3.13 -10.34 -27.40
N ILE A 146 2.68 -11.60 -27.31
CA ILE A 146 2.36 -12.24 -26.03
C ILE A 146 3.59 -12.30 -25.12
N LEU A 147 4.73 -12.73 -25.64
CA LEU A 147 5.98 -12.82 -24.87
C LEU A 147 6.45 -11.45 -24.38
N PHE A 148 6.31 -10.41 -25.21
CA PHE A 148 6.61 -9.04 -24.83
C PHE A 148 5.72 -8.55 -23.67
N PHE A 149 4.40 -8.73 -23.76
CA PHE A 149 3.50 -8.32 -22.67
C PHE A 149 3.66 -9.17 -21.41
N TYR A 150 3.96 -10.45 -21.56
CA TYR A 150 4.25 -11.34 -20.44
C TYR A 150 5.52 -10.91 -19.70
N THR A 151 6.58 -10.53 -20.41
CA THR A 151 7.80 -10.01 -19.79
C THR A 151 7.55 -8.67 -19.09
N LEU A 152 6.78 -7.75 -19.69
CA LEU A 152 6.35 -6.52 -19.02
C LEU A 152 5.56 -6.80 -17.74
N TRP A 153 4.67 -7.80 -17.75
CA TRP A 153 3.90 -8.19 -16.59
C TRP A 153 4.79 -8.70 -15.45
N ILE A 154 5.78 -9.56 -15.73
CA ILE A 154 6.75 -10.04 -14.74
C ILE A 154 7.57 -8.89 -14.16
N ILE A 155 8.05 -7.98 -15.01
CA ILE A 155 8.81 -6.80 -14.57
C ILE A 155 7.94 -5.90 -13.68
N GLY A 156 6.67 -5.71 -14.06
CA GLY A 156 5.67 -5.00 -13.26
C GLY A 156 5.52 -5.62 -11.88
N MET A 157 5.34 -6.94 -11.77
CA MET A 157 5.21 -7.62 -10.47
C MET A 157 6.46 -7.51 -9.59
N MET A 158 7.66 -7.40 -10.17
CA MET A 158 8.89 -7.27 -9.39
C MET A 158 9.13 -5.86 -8.84
N LYS A 159 8.47 -4.86 -9.41
CA LYS A 159 8.78 -3.43 -9.15
C LYS A 159 7.59 -2.59 -8.71
N ALA A 160 6.37 -3.09 -8.87
CA ALA A 160 5.16 -2.53 -8.27
C ALA A 160 5.12 -2.88 -6.79
#